data_AF-A0A1F2RRL1-F1
#
_entry.id   AF-A0A1F2RRL1-F1
#
_cell.length_a   1.000
_cell.length_b   1.000
_cell.length_c   1.000
_cell.angle_alpha   90.00
_cell.angle_beta   90.00
_cell.angle_gamma   90.00
#
_symmetry.space_group_name_H-M   'P 1'
#
loop_
_entity.id
_entity.type
_entity.pdbx_description
1 polymer ?
#
loop_
_entity_poly.entity_id
_entity_poly.type
_entity_poly.pdbx_seq_one_letter_code
_entity_poly.pdbx_strand_id
1 'polypeptide(L)'
;MRLGDLIDDYCTRCRLLTNHSVVAMLGEDVKKVRCRTCNHEHDYRQGKGGLKKTKKASAYEQVLASVLQGKEKESAAQPAPSVPSPAARRRTRPYSMPRRPLRPR
;
A
#
# COMPACT_ATOMS: atom_id res chain seq x y z
N MET A 1 2.97 -29.61 -15.30
CA MET A 1 2.50 -29.35 -13.93
C MET A 1 1.46 -30.40 -13.58
N ARG A 2 1.61 -31.07 -12.44
CA ARG A 2 0.71 -32.09 -11.90
C ARG A 2 0.03 -31.57 -10.63
N LEU A 3 -1.06 -32.23 -10.22
CA LEU A 3 -1.67 -32.01 -8.93
C LEU A 3 -0.66 -32.33 -7.82
N GLY A 4 -0.56 -31.47 -6.82
CA GLY A 4 0.41 -31.60 -5.73
C GLY A 4 1.80 -31.04 -6.01
N ASP A 5 2.10 -30.61 -7.25
CA ASP A 5 3.35 -29.89 -7.53
C ASP A 5 3.44 -28.61 -6.68
N LEU A 6 4.67 -28.20 -6.38
CA LEU A 6 4.98 -26.99 -5.62
C LEU A 6 5.03 -25.77 -6.54
N ILE A 7 4.30 -24.72 -6.19
CA ILE A 7 4.27 -23.45 -6.91
C ILE A 7 4.33 -22.28 -5.93
N ASP A 8 5.10 -21.24 -6.26
CA ASP A 8 5.13 -20.01 -5.48
C ASP A 8 3.99 -19.08 -5.90
N ASP A 9 3.15 -18.69 -4.93
CA ASP A 9 2.07 -17.72 -5.13
C ASP A 9 1.95 -16.79 -3.92
N TYR A 10 1.16 -15.73 -4.06
CA TYR A 10 0.88 -14.80 -2.97
C TYR A 10 -0.26 -15.30 -2.08
N CYS A 11 0.06 -15.66 -0.83
CA CYS A 11 -0.95 -16.08 0.13
C CYS A 11 -1.69 -14.87 0.71
N THR A 12 -3.03 -14.87 0.64
CA THR A 12 -3.85 -13.79 1.23
C THR A 12 -3.80 -13.76 2.76
N ARG A 13 -3.52 -14.90 3.41
CA ARG A 13 -3.39 -15.02 4.87
C ARG A 13 -1.99 -14.65 5.35
N CYS A 14 -0.95 -15.23 4.76
CA CYS A 14 0.44 -14.93 5.15
C CYS A 14 0.90 -13.56 4.63
N ARG A 15 0.25 -13.02 3.59
CA ARG A 15 0.60 -11.76 2.91
C ARG A 15 2.02 -11.76 2.32
N LEU A 16 2.55 -12.95 2.04
CA LEU A 16 3.90 -13.21 1.56
C LEU A 16 3.83 -14.11 0.32
N LEU A 17 4.87 -14.09 -0.50
CA LEU A 17 5.11 -15.10 -1.53
C LEU A 17 5.67 -16.34 -0.85
N THR A 18 4.94 -17.46 -0.93
CA THR A 18 5.33 -18.71 -0.26
C THR A 18 5.09 -19.91 -1.18
N ASN A 19 5.67 -21.05 -0.81
CA ASN A 19 5.43 -22.33 -1.46
C ASN A 19 3.98 -22.81 -1.20
N HIS A 20 3.21 -23.02 -2.26
CA HIS A 20 1.87 -23.59 -2.25
C HIS A 20 1.88 -24.95 -2.96
N SER A 21 0.96 -25.84 -2.58
CA SER A 21 0.66 -27.05 -3.35
C SER A 21 -0.55 -26.83 -4.26
N VAL A 22 -0.49 -27.36 -5.47
CA VAL A 22 -1.61 -27.30 -6.42
C VAL A 22 -2.71 -28.27 -5.99
N VAL A 23 -3.91 -27.74 -5.68
CA VAL A 23 -5.06 -28.53 -5.24
C VAL A 23 -6.05 -28.81 -6.37
N ALA A 24 -6.24 -27.83 -7.27
CA ALA A 24 -7.13 -27.98 -8.40
C ALA A 24 -6.56 -27.34 -9.65
N MET A 25 -6.63 -28.09 -10.76
CA MET A 25 -6.29 -27.64 -12.10
C MET A 25 -7.51 -27.84 -13.02
N LEU A 26 -7.67 -26.97 -14.00
CA LEU A 26 -8.61 -27.18 -15.11
C LEU A 26 -7.82 -27.20 -16.41
N GLY A 27 -7.75 -28.37 -17.03
CA GLY A 27 -6.84 -28.58 -18.17
C GLY A 27 -5.41 -28.31 -17.73
N GLU A 28 -4.79 -27.31 -18.34
CA GLU A 28 -3.39 -26.92 -18.08
C GLU A 28 -3.27 -25.78 -17.06
N ASP A 29 -4.38 -25.12 -16.70
CA ASP A 29 -4.38 -23.96 -15.81
C ASP A 29 -4.61 -24.35 -14.34
N VAL A 30 -3.78 -23.80 -13.45
CA VAL A 30 -3.95 -23.93 -11.99
C VAL A 30 -5.05 -22.98 -11.52
N LYS A 31 -6.10 -23.51 -10.89
CA LYS A 31 -7.19 -22.70 -10.32
C LYS A 31 -7.00 -22.42 -8.84
N LYS A 32 -6.76 -23.46 -8.05
CA LYS A 32 -6.66 -23.36 -6.59
C LYS A 32 -5.35 -23.91 -6.07
N VAL A 33 -4.80 -23.20 -5.09
CA VAL A 33 -3.55 -23.51 -4.43
C VAL A 33 -3.73 -23.49 -2.91
N ARG A 34 -2.98 -24.34 -2.21
CA ARG A 34 -2.96 -24.40 -0.74
C ARG A 34 -1.60 -24.00 -0.22
N CYS A 35 -1.57 -22.99 0.66
CA CYS A 35 -0.33 -22.53 1.27
C CYS A 35 0.23 -23.61 2.21
N ARG A 36 1.52 -23.98 2.07
CA ARG A 36 2.14 -24.99 2.95
C ARG A 36 2.44 -24.45 4.35
N THR A 37 2.49 -23.13 4.52
CA THR A 37 2.76 -22.48 5.81
C THR A 37 1.50 -22.34 6.67
N CYS A 38 0.39 -21.87 6.09
CA CYS A 38 -0.86 -21.63 6.83
C CYS A 38 -2.00 -22.60 6.50
N ASN A 39 -1.79 -23.53 5.55
CA ASN A 39 -2.79 -24.48 5.09
C ASN A 39 -4.09 -23.86 4.52
N HIS A 40 -4.09 -22.56 4.21
CA HIS A 40 -5.23 -21.90 3.60
C HIS A 40 -5.29 -22.16 2.10
N GLU A 41 -6.48 -22.48 1.61
CA GLU A 41 -6.77 -22.66 0.19
C GLU A 41 -7.27 -21.35 -0.42
N HIS A 42 -6.70 -20.92 -1.54
CA HIS A 42 -7.17 -19.76 -2.28
C HIS A 42 -6.96 -19.94 -3.78
N ASP A 43 -7.61 -19.07 -4.57
CA ASP A 43 -7.42 -19.05 -6.01
C ASP A 43 -5.99 -18.60 -6.34
N TYR A 44 -5.43 -19.19 -7.39
CA TYR A 44 -4.08 -18.89 -7.87
C TYR A 44 -4.01 -17.49 -8.48
N ARG A 45 -3.12 -16.64 -7.97
CA ARG A 45 -2.99 -15.23 -8.39
C ARG A 45 -1.76 -14.98 -9.27
N GLN A 46 -1.10 -16.04 -9.76
CA GLN A 46 0.07 -15.95 -10.65
C GLN A 46 1.21 -15.08 -10.07
N GLY A 47 1.41 -15.10 -8.76
CA GLY A 47 2.41 -14.27 -8.10
C GLY A 47 2.10 -12.76 -8.13
N LYS A 48 0.94 -12.34 -8.65
CA LYS A 48 0.50 -10.94 -8.67
C LYS A 48 -0.07 -10.56 -7.30
N GLY A 49 0.82 -10.51 -6.32
CA GLY A 49 0.63 -9.84 -5.03
C GLY A 49 0.58 -8.33 -5.23
N GLY A 50 -0.49 -7.82 -5.84
CA GLY A 50 -0.80 -6.40 -5.88
C GLY A 50 0.19 -5.55 -6.68
N LEU A 51 0.30 -5.76 -8.00
CA LEU A 51 0.51 -4.58 -8.86
C LEU A 51 -0.74 -3.72 -8.69
N LYS A 52 -0.64 -2.71 -7.82
CA LYS A 52 -1.57 -1.59 -7.82
C LYS A 52 -1.51 -1.05 -9.25
N LYS A 53 -2.52 -1.37 -10.07
CA LYS A 53 -2.75 -0.62 -11.31
C LYS A 53 -2.75 0.82 -10.86
N THR A 54 -1.73 1.57 -11.23
CA THR A 54 -1.57 3.00 -10.95
C THR A 54 -2.67 3.71 -11.71
N LYS A 55 -3.89 3.60 -11.21
CA LYS A 55 -5.02 4.34 -11.72
C LYS A 55 -4.83 5.78 -11.24
N LYS A 56 -4.57 6.63 -12.23
CA LYS A 56 -4.80 8.08 -12.26
C LYS A 56 -3.65 8.95 -11.78
N ALA A 57 -2.68 9.13 -12.68
CA ALA A 57 -1.92 10.38 -12.78
C ALA A 57 -2.79 11.61 -13.13
N SER A 58 -4.09 11.44 -13.38
CA SER A 58 -4.93 12.48 -13.97
C SER A 58 -5.24 13.67 -13.07
N ALA A 59 -5.31 13.52 -11.74
CA ALA A 59 -5.64 14.65 -10.87
C ALA A 59 -4.43 15.57 -10.64
N TYR A 60 -3.23 14.98 -10.50
CA TYR A 60 -2.01 15.74 -10.29
C TYR A 60 -1.55 16.44 -11.58
N GLU A 61 -1.65 15.76 -12.73
CA GLU A 61 -1.35 16.36 -14.03
C GLU A 61 -2.30 17.51 -14.40
N GLN A 62 -3.59 17.41 -14.05
CA GLN A 62 -4.57 18.49 -14.26
C GLN A 62 -4.25 19.73 -13.42
N VAL A 63 -3.84 19.53 -12.15
CA VAL A 63 -3.45 20.66 -11.27
C VAL A 63 -2.14 21.28 -11.75
N LEU A 64 -1.16 20.48 -12.15
CA LEU A 64 0.10 20.98 -12.72
C LEU A 64 -0.12 21.80 -14.00
N ALA A 65 -0.99 21.33 -14.90
CA ALA A 65 -1.33 22.07 -16.12
C ALA A 65 -2.02 23.41 -15.80
N SER A 66 -2.91 23.44 -14.81
CA SER A 66 -3.62 24.66 -14.39
C SER A 66 -2.69 25.70 -13.76
N VAL A 67 -1.69 25.26 -12.99
CA VAL A 67 -0.69 26.15 -12.35
C VAL A 67 0.29 26.74 -13.36
N LEU A 68 0.71 25.97 -14.36
CA LEU A 68 1.59 26.46 -15.42
C LEU A 68 0.89 27.52 -16.29
N GLN A 69 -0.41 27.35 -16.57
CA GLN A 69 -1.22 28.34 -17.28
C GLN A 69 -1.50 29.61 -16.46
N GLY A 70 -1.48 29.53 -15.13
CA GLY A 70 -1.62 30.70 -14.24
C GLY A 70 -0.36 31.57 -14.16
N LYS A 71 0.82 31.03 -14.49
CA LYS A 71 2.10 31.72 -14.32
C LYS A 71 2.41 32.77 -15.41
N GLU A 72 1.67 32.77 -16.50
CA GLU A 72 1.84 33.74 -17.60
C GLU A 72 1.00 35.01 -17.45
N LYS A 73 0.08 35.08 -16.48
CA LYS A 73 -0.81 36.26 -16.30
C LYS A 73 -0.50 37.15 -15.10
N GLU A 74 0.48 36.82 -14.26
CA GLU A 74 0.80 37.62 -13.08
C GLU A 74 2.24 38.18 -13.11
N SER A 75 2.57 38.91 -14.18
CA SER A 75 3.63 39.91 -14.15
C SER A 75 3.00 41.31 -14.12
N ALA A 76 2.24 41.63 -13.07
CA ALA A 76 1.94 43.00 -12.70
C ALA A 76 1.51 43.11 -11.23
N ALA A 77 2.33 43.82 -10.44
CA ALA A 77 1.99 44.56 -9.22
C ALA A 77 1.60 43.79 -7.92
N GLN A 78 2.46 43.94 -6.91
CA GLN A 78 2.26 43.56 -5.50
C GLN A 78 1.24 44.51 -4.80
N PRO A 79 0.73 44.19 -3.58
CA PRO A 79 1.52 44.43 -2.35
C PRO A 79 1.44 43.31 -1.31
N ALA A 80 2.48 43.27 -0.47
CA ALA A 80 2.68 42.29 0.60
C ALA A 80 1.56 42.31 1.66
N PRO A 81 0.94 41.16 1.99
CA PRO A 81 0.12 41.06 3.20
C PRO A 81 1.02 40.83 4.41
N SER A 82 0.94 41.75 5.37
CA SER A 82 1.53 41.63 6.70
C SER A 82 0.96 40.41 7.43
N VAL A 83 1.81 39.41 7.66
CA VAL A 83 1.50 38.24 8.48
C VAL A 83 1.48 38.64 9.96
N PRO A 84 0.36 38.54 10.70
CA PRO A 84 0.43 38.55 12.14
C PRO A 84 1.05 37.24 12.63
N SER A 85 2.07 37.36 13.49
CA SER A 85 2.81 36.27 14.10
C SER A 85 1.87 35.31 14.84
N PRO A 86 1.86 34.00 14.53
CA PRO A 86 0.96 33.07 15.20
C PRO A 86 1.43 32.81 16.63
N ALA A 87 0.50 33.05 17.56
CA ALA A 87 0.63 32.80 18.99
C ALA A 87 1.19 31.39 19.30
N ALA A 88 2.04 31.35 20.33
CA ALA A 88 2.73 30.18 20.83
C ALA A 88 1.84 28.93 20.94
N ARG A 89 2.10 27.95 20.07
CA ARG A 89 1.49 26.62 20.12
C ARG A 89 1.88 25.96 21.45
N ARG A 90 0.91 25.74 22.35
CA ARG A 90 1.09 24.91 23.55
C ARG A 90 1.61 23.55 23.12
N ARG A 91 2.82 23.19 23.57
CA ARG A 91 3.40 21.86 23.36
C ARG A 91 2.55 20.86 24.14
N THR A 92 1.78 20.03 23.44
CA THR A 92 1.13 18.86 24.05
C THR A 92 2.22 17.87 24.48
N ARG A 93 2.18 17.45 25.75
CA ARG A 93 3.11 16.47 26.32
C ARG A 93 3.12 15.20 25.44
N PRO A 94 4.30 14.64 25.10
CA PRO A 94 4.33 13.34 24.45
C PRO A 94 3.76 12.27 25.39
N TYR A 95 3.02 11.34 24.81
CA TYR A 95 2.38 10.23 25.51
C TYR A 95 3.46 9.37 26.18
N SER A 96 3.52 9.38 27.51
CA SER A 96 4.40 8.49 28.28
C SER A 96 3.80 7.08 28.29
N MET A 97 4.46 6.12 27.64
CA MET A 97 4.08 4.71 27.73
C MET A 97 4.25 4.21 29.17
N PRO A 98 3.26 3.49 29.74
CA PRO A 98 3.45 2.82 31.02
C PRO A 98 4.42 1.65 30.83
N ARG A 99 5.44 1.57 31.70
CA ARG A 99 6.35 0.42 31.74
C ARG A 99 5.57 -0.82 32.16
N ARG A 100 5.49 -1.80 31.25
CA ARG A 100 4.88 -3.10 31.52
C ARG A 100 5.74 -3.85 32.55
N PRO A 101 5.21 -4.24 33.72
CA PRO A 101 6.00 -4.97 34.69
C PRO A 101 6.36 -6.36 34.15
N LEU A 102 7.61 -6.76 34.35
CA LEU A 102 8.08 -8.12 34.07
C LEU A 102 7.37 -9.07 35.03
N ARG A 103 6.66 -10.06 34.48
CA ARG A 103 6.09 -11.14 35.27
C ARG A 103 7.23 -12.05 35.75
N PRO A 104 7.34 -12.39 37.05
CA PRO A 104 8.23 -13.44 37.49
C PRO A 104 7.75 -14.81 36.97
N ARG A 105 8.70 -15.73 36.81
CA ARG A 105 8.49 -17.12 36.40
C ARG A 105 7.83 -17.94 37.50
#